data_AF-A0A4Q8Y0J2-F1
#
_entry.id   AF-A0A4Q8Y0J2-F1
#
_cell.length_a   1.000
_cell.length_b   1.000
_cell.length_c   1.000
_cell.angle_alpha   90.00
_cell.angle_beta   90.00
_cell.angle_gamma   90.00
#
_symmetry.space_group_name_H-M   'P 1'
#
loop_
_entity.id
_entity.type
_entity.pdbx_description
1 polymer ?
#
loop_
_entity_poly.entity_id
_entity_poly.type
_entity_poly.pdbx_seq_one_letter_code
_entity_poly.pdbx_strand_id
1 'polypeptide(L)'
;MSKLPTPRDAAYHILYLFVEHFNSRAGHVLRTNNFVLPFNEVPWQWSDFIAGLDFGVEQGWLEVQRGGQGIRLTESGFENAGEYAVDLFDECNEKITIESRDGSLRENVDGLVTGKMVLVPDSSIPIAPGDAILRRLPSGVIERLMVSDPGFKAANEGMPPHYQVSYFREGQQPEGTPGHTIHVSGSNARVNINSIDHSTNVVNFIAENMDGLATDLELLKQALVAKATTPEHYMAIGNIASAETAAKAGDTPKVNQALSALGAAGKWAFDVAKEIGVPVAVEALKKAVGL
;
A
#
# COMPACT_ATOMS: atom_id res chain seq x y z
N MET A 1 -21.49 25.15 -1.54
CA MET A 1 -22.80 24.56 -1.20
C MET A 1 -23.28 23.85 -2.44
N SER A 2 -23.37 22.51 -2.44
CA SER A 2 -23.91 21.79 -3.59
C SER A 2 -25.34 22.24 -3.83
N LYS A 3 -25.63 22.64 -5.07
CA LYS A 3 -26.97 23.02 -5.50
C LYS A 3 -27.81 21.74 -5.48
N LEU A 4 -28.97 21.76 -4.83
CA LEU A 4 -29.91 20.62 -4.87
C LEU A 4 -30.28 20.34 -6.34
N PRO A 5 -30.37 19.07 -6.76
CA PRO A 5 -30.70 18.73 -8.14
C PRO A 5 -32.10 19.27 -8.51
N THR A 6 -32.24 19.86 -9.69
CA THR A 6 -33.55 20.38 -10.14
C THR A 6 -34.40 19.27 -10.79
N PRO A 7 -35.73 19.44 -10.92
CA PRO A 7 -36.58 18.47 -11.62
C PRO A 7 -36.14 18.19 -13.06
N ARG A 8 -35.60 19.21 -13.75
CA ARG A 8 -35.02 19.06 -15.09
C ARG A 8 -33.83 18.10 -15.05
N ASP A 9 -32.93 18.31 -14.10
CA ASP A 9 -31.71 17.51 -13.93
C ASP A 9 -32.05 16.05 -13.64
N ALA A 10 -33.05 15.83 -12.78
CA ALA A 10 -33.57 14.51 -12.48
C ALA A 10 -34.20 13.82 -13.70
N ALA A 11 -35.00 14.55 -14.50
CA ALA A 11 -35.64 14.00 -15.70
C ALA A 11 -34.61 13.47 -16.69
N TYR A 12 -33.53 14.21 -16.89
CA TYR A 12 -32.46 13.78 -17.76
C TYR A 12 -31.62 12.64 -17.18
N HIS A 13 -31.40 12.61 -15.87
CA HIS A 13 -30.78 11.44 -15.24
C HIS A 13 -31.62 10.17 -15.46
N ILE A 14 -32.96 10.27 -15.47
CA ILE A 14 -33.84 9.16 -15.86
C ILE A 14 -33.59 8.74 -17.32
N LEU A 15 -33.47 9.69 -18.25
CA LEU A 15 -33.16 9.39 -19.66
C LEU A 15 -31.79 8.72 -19.82
N TYR A 16 -30.77 9.19 -19.08
CA TYR A 16 -29.46 8.56 -19.01
C TYR A 16 -29.57 7.10 -18.55
N LEU A 17 -30.31 6.82 -17.48
CA LEU A 17 -30.49 5.44 -17.01
C LEU A 17 -31.16 4.57 -18.07
N PHE A 18 -32.17 5.08 -18.77
CA PHE A 18 -32.78 4.36 -19.89
C PHE A 18 -31.75 3.97 -20.95
N VAL A 19 -30.95 4.92 -21.44
CA VAL A 19 -30.07 4.72 -22.59
C VAL A 19 -28.75 4.06 -22.22
N GLU A 20 -28.08 4.52 -21.18
CA GLU A 20 -26.72 4.08 -20.84
C GLU A 20 -26.71 2.90 -19.87
N HIS A 21 -27.59 2.90 -18.86
CA HIS A 21 -27.63 1.81 -17.88
C HIS A 21 -28.43 0.61 -18.39
N PHE A 22 -29.60 0.85 -18.99
CA PHE A 22 -30.50 -0.21 -19.46
C PHE A 22 -30.39 -0.49 -20.97
N ASN A 23 -29.56 0.26 -21.71
CA ASN A 23 -29.41 0.12 -23.16
C ASN A 23 -30.74 0.16 -23.92
N SER A 24 -31.66 1.01 -23.46
CA SER A 24 -33.01 1.14 -24.01
C SER A 24 -33.03 2.00 -25.27
N ARG A 25 -34.02 1.72 -26.13
CA ARG A 25 -34.31 2.51 -27.33
C ARG A 25 -35.68 3.15 -27.20
N ALA A 26 -35.96 4.13 -28.07
CA ALA A 26 -37.29 4.72 -28.18
C ALA A 26 -38.37 3.63 -28.27
N GLY A 27 -39.46 3.80 -27.52
CA GLY A 27 -40.57 2.85 -27.40
C GLY A 27 -40.39 1.76 -26.32
N HIS A 28 -39.19 1.57 -25.76
CA HIS A 28 -39.00 0.61 -24.67
C HIS A 28 -39.73 1.05 -23.39
N VAL A 29 -40.23 0.06 -22.66
CA VAL A 29 -40.92 0.26 -21.37
C VAL A 29 -40.13 -0.44 -20.26
N LEU A 30 -39.75 0.30 -19.23
CA LEU A 30 -39.13 -0.24 -18.02
C LEU A 30 -40.08 -0.10 -16.84
N ARG A 31 -39.97 -1.02 -15.87
CA ARG A 31 -40.77 -0.92 -14.64
C ARG A 31 -40.21 0.15 -13.73
N THR A 32 -41.06 0.88 -13.02
CA THR A 32 -40.63 1.90 -12.05
C THR A 32 -39.64 1.33 -11.02
N ASN A 33 -39.86 0.09 -10.57
CA ASN A 33 -38.96 -0.59 -9.63
C ASN A 33 -37.54 -0.81 -10.15
N ASN A 34 -37.33 -0.82 -11.47
CA ASN A 34 -35.99 -0.97 -12.04
C ASN A 34 -35.10 0.24 -11.71
N PHE A 35 -35.70 1.41 -11.50
CA PHE A 35 -34.97 2.66 -11.24
C PHE A 35 -34.61 2.87 -9.76
N VAL A 36 -35.21 2.12 -8.83
CA VAL A 36 -35.06 2.35 -7.38
C VAL A 36 -33.60 2.31 -6.93
N LEU A 37 -32.85 1.29 -7.37
CA LEU A 37 -31.44 1.16 -7.03
C LEU A 37 -30.53 2.11 -7.83
N PRO A 38 -30.58 2.11 -9.18
CA PRO A 38 -29.63 2.90 -9.97
C PRO A 38 -29.88 4.41 -9.91
N PHE A 39 -31.07 4.86 -9.53
CA PHE A 39 -31.36 6.28 -9.35
C PHE A 39 -31.00 6.77 -7.95
N ASN A 40 -31.01 5.90 -6.93
CA ASN A 40 -30.74 6.31 -5.54
C ASN A 40 -29.23 6.29 -5.23
N GLU A 41 -28.46 6.95 -6.08
CA GLU A 41 -27.03 7.19 -5.91
C GLU A 41 -26.81 8.69 -5.65
N VAL A 42 -25.91 9.02 -4.73
CA VAL A 42 -25.59 10.42 -4.40
C VAL A 42 -25.21 11.17 -5.68
N PRO A 43 -25.80 12.35 -5.99
CA PRO A 43 -26.61 13.23 -5.13
C PRO A 43 -28.14 13.02 -5.14
N TRP A 44 -28.65 12.03 -5.87
CA TRP A 44 -30.07 11.85 -6.15
C TRP A 44 -30.82 11.15 -5.01
N GLN A 45 -32.07 11.56 -4.78
CA GLN A 45 -33.02 10.91 -3.88
C GLN A 45 -34.25 10.44 -4.64
N TRP A 46 -35.00 9.50 -4.09
CA TRP A 46 -36.24 9.02 -4.71
C TRP A 46 -37.30 10.13 -4.89
N SER A 47 -37.30 11.17 -4.06
CA SER A 47 -38.15 12.36 -4.28
C SER A 47 -37.83 13.08 -5.58
N ASP A 48 -36.56 13.12 -5.96
CA ASP A 48 -36.09 13.79 -7.18
C ASP A 48 -36.47 12.95 -8.41
N PHE A 49 -36.51 11.62 -8.28
CA PHE A 49 -37.02 10.73 -9.33
C PHE A 49 -38.46 11.08 -9.71
N ILE A 50 -39.32 11.30 -8.72
CA ILE A 50 -40.73 11.64 -8.97
C ILE A 50 -40.83 12.99 -9.66
N ALA A 51 -40.14 14.01 -9.15
CA ALA A 51 -40.13 15.34 -9.76
C ALA A 51 -39.55 15.33 -11.20
N GLY A 52 -38.52 14.53 -11.44
CA GLY A 52 -37.94 14.33 -12.77
C GLY A 52 -38.84 13.56 -13.71
N LEU A 53 -39.55 12.54 -13.22
CA LEU A 53 -40.52 11.80 -14.02
C LEU A 53 -41.67 12.71 -14.46
N ASP A 54 -42.22 13.51 -13.55
CA ASP A 54 -43.28 14.47 -13.86
C ASP A 54 -42.82 15.47 -14.93
N PHE A 55 -41.62 16.05 -14.75
CA PHE A 55 -41.03 16.95 -15.75
C PHE A 55 -40.83 16.25 -17.10
N GLY A 56 -40.28 15.04 -17.11
CA GLY A 56 -40.07 14.27 -18.34
C GLY A 56 -41.37 13.89 -19.07
N VAL A 57 -42.46 13.68 -18.33
CA VAL A 57 -43.80 13.48 -18.90
C VAL A 57 -44.35 14.79 -19.48
N GLU A 58 -44.20 15.91 -18.78
CA GLU A 58 -44.61 17.24 -19.27
C GLU A 58 -43.87 17.63 -20.56
N GLN A 59 -42.58 17.30 -20.67
CA GLN A 59 -41.79 17.53 -21.89
C GLN A 59 -42.07 16.51 -23.00
N GLY A 60 -42.86 15.46 -22.75
CA GLY A 60 -43.13 14.40 -23.72
C GLY A 60 -41.96 13.43 -23.95
N TRP A 61 -40.96 13.41 -23.06
CA TRP A 61 -39.81 12.50 -23.12
C TRP A 61 -40.12 11.12 -22.55
N LEU A 62 -41.01 11.07 -21.56
CA LEU A 62 -41.41 9.87 -20.85
C LEU A 62 -42.93 9.73 -20.88
N GLU A 63 -43.41 8.50 -20.85
CA GLU A 63 -44.84 8.23 -20.69
C GLU A 63 -45.09 7.14 -19.64
N VAL A 64 -45.97 7.44 -18.70
CA VAL A 64 -46.39 6.48 -17.67
C VAL A 64 -47.52 5.59 -18.20
N GLN A 65 -47.31 4.28 -18.21
CA GLN A 65 -48.27 3.29 -18.66
C GLN A 65 -49.46 3.18 -17.70
N ARG A 66 -50.61 2.69 -18.20
CA ARG A 66 -51.83 2.51 -17.41
C ARG A 66 -51.53 1.63 -16.17
N GLY A 67 -51.79 2.18 -14.99
CA GLY A 67 -51.50 1.55 -13.71
C GLY A 67 -50.21 2.03 -13.01
N GLY A 68 -49.43 2.94 -13.62
CA GLY A 68 -48.32 3.63 -12.94
C GLY A 68 -47.04 2.80 -12.76
N GLN A 69 -47.03 1.54 -13.23
CA GLN A 69 -45.93 0.60 -12.97
C GLN A 69 -44.88 0.52 -14.08
N GLY A 70 -45.14 1.14 -15.23
CA GLY A 70 -44.25 1.14 -16.38
C GLY A 70 -44.02 2.54 -16.90
N ILE A 71 -42.77 2.85 -17.25
CA ILE A 71 -42.34 4.11 -17.83
C ILE A 71 -41.82 3.79 -19.22
N ARG A 72 -42.37 4.44 -20.25
CA ARG A 72 -41.96 4.31 -21.65
C ARG A 72 -41.05 5.46 -22.03
N LEU A 73 -39.94 5.16 -22.68
CA LEU A 73 -39.08 6.15 -23.33
C LEU A 73 -39.69 6.54 -24.68
N THR A 74 -39.97 7.82 -24.92
CA THR A 74 -40.49 8.27 -26.22
C THR A 74 -39.35 8.48 -27.23
N GLU A 75 -39.68 8.72 -28.50
CA GLU A 75 -38.68 9.12 -29.50
C GLU A 75 -37.99 10.43 -29.11
N SER A 76 -38.78 11.44 -28.71
CA SER A 76 -38.25 12.72 -28.21
C SER A 76 -37.37 12.53 -26.97
N GLY A 77 -37.75 11.66 -26.03
CA GLY A 77 -36.92 11.37 -24.86
C GLY A 77 -35.61 10.66 -25.21
N PHE A 78 -35.62 9.77 -26.20
CA PHE A 78 -34.40 9.11 -26.68
C PHE A 78 -33.45 10.09 -27.38
N GLU A 79 -33.98 11.03 -28.17
CA GLU A 79 -33.20 12.10 -28.81
C GLU A 79 -32.60 13.07 -27.78
N ASN A 80 -33.36 13.40 -26.73
CA ASN A 80 -32.94 14.31 -25.66
C ASN A 80 -32.05 13.63 -24.60
N ALA A 81 -31.97 12.29 -24.59
CA ALA A 81 -31.11 11.56 -23.67
C ALA A 81 -29.62 11.87 -23.88
N GLY A 82 -29.23 12.27 -25.10
CA GLY A 82 -27.86 12.71 -25.42
C GLY A 82 -27.59 14.18 -25.10
N GLU A 83 -28.61 14.97 -24.78
CA GLU A 83 -28.49 16.41 -24.50
C GLU A 83 -28.13 16.73 -23.05
N TYR A 84 -28.12 15.72 -22.18
CA TYR A 84 -27.84 15.87 -20.77
C TYR A 84 -27.02 14.68 -20.28
N ALA A 85 -25.75 14.72 -20.66
CA ALA A 85 -24.76 14.44 -19.64
C ALA A 85 -25.07 15.41 -18.50
N VAL A 86 -25.25 14.92 -17.26
CA VAL A 86 -24.84 15.74 -16.12
C VAL A 86 -23.41 16.11 -16.47
N ASP A 87 -23.17 17.35 -16.88
CA ASP A 87 -21.84 17.72 -17.33
C ASP A 87 -21.01 17.62 -16.05
N LEU A 88 -20.24 16.53 -15.91
CA LEU A 88 -19.37 16.33 -14.76
C LEU A 88 -18.45 17.55 -14.56
N PHE A 89 -18.27 18.36 -15.61
CA PHE A 89 -17.61 19.66 -15.59
C PHE A 89 -18.40 20.77 -14.88
N ASP A 90 -19.73 20.78 -14.91
CA ASP A 90 -20.55 21.71 -14.11
C ASP A 90 -20.42 21.42 -12.60
N GLU A 91 -20.03 20.20 -12.22
CA GLU A 91 -19.71 19.84 -10.84
C GLU A 91 -18.27 20.19 -10.44
N CYS A 92 -17.39 20.57 -11.37
CA CYS A 92 -16.03 21.05 -11.09
C CYS A 92 -16.03 22.46 -10.48
N ASN A 93 -16.63 22.61 -9.30
CA ASN A 93 -16.70 23.87 -8.56
C ASN A 93 -15.56 24.04 -7.54
N GLU A 94 -14.66 23.06 -7.42
CA GLU A 94 -13.53 23.14 -6.51
C GLU A 94 -12.34 23.81 -7.20
N LYS A 95 -11.77 24.81 -6.53
CA LYS A 95 -10.52 25.45 -6.96
C LYS A 95 -9.34 24.69 -6.37
N ILE A 96 -8.60 24.01 -7.24
CA ILE A 96 -7.38 23.28 -6.89
C ILE A 96 -6.15 24.04 -7.41
N THR A 97 -4.99 23.72 -6.82
CA THR A 97 -3.69 24.19 -7.32
C THR A 97 -2.89 22.99 -7.79
N ILE A 98 -2.33 23.06 -9.00
CA ILE A 98 -1.43 22.03 -9.52
C ILE A 98 0.01 22.53 -9.35
N GLU A 99 0.80 21.76 -8.61
CA GLU A 99 2.23 21.94 -8.40
C GLU A 99 2.98 20.93 -9.25
N SER A 100 3.66 21.40 -10.30
CA SER A 100 4.47 20.54 -11.16
C SER A 100 5.76 20.14 -10.45
N ARG A 101 6.40 19.06 -10.89
CA ARG A 101 7.69 18.60 -10.33
C ARG A 101 8.82 19.64 -10.34
N ASP A 102 8.79 20.58 -11.27
CA ASP A 102 9.76 21.69 -11.36
C ASP A 102 9.48 22.82 -10.34
N GLY A 103 8.42 22.70 -9.54
CA GLY A 103 7.98 23.69 -8.56
C GLY A 103 7.08 24.78 -9.14
N SER A 104 6.73 24.73 -10.43
CA SER A 104 5.77 25.66 -11.02
C SER A 104 4.36 25.41 -10.47
N LEU A 105 3.69 26.50 -10.10
CA LEU A 105 2.33 26.47 -9.54
C LEU A 105 1.32 27.00 -10.56
N ARG A 106 0.21 26.29 -10.68
CA ARG A 106 -0.98 26.73 -11.41
C ARG A 106 -2.16 26.75 -10.47
N GLU A 107 -2.57 27.96 -10.09
CA GLU A 107 -3.62 28.20 -9.12
C GLU A 107 -4.99 28.35 -9.79
N ASN A 108 -6.05 28.16 -8.99
CA ASN A 108 -7.45 28.37 -9.39
C ASN A 108 -7.92 27.51 -10.55
N VAL A 109 -7.34 26.32 -10.70
CA VAL A 109 -7.76 25.32 -11.67
C VAL A 109 -9.09 24.73 -11.22
N ASP A 110 -10.07 24.69 -12.11
CA ASP A 110 -11.34 24.03 -11.86
C ASP A 110 -11.16 22.53 -11.86
N GLY A 111 -11.70 21.87 -10.84
CA GLY A 111 -11.69 20.41 -10.76
C GLY A 111 -12.76 19.86 -9.84
N LEU A 112 -12.96 18.55 -9.92
CA LEU A 112 -13.81 17.79 -9.02
C LEU A 112 -12.97 16.69 -8.36
N VAL A 113 -12.73 16.82 -7.06
CA VAL A 113 -11.94 15.85 -6.29
C VAL A 113 -12.88 14.81 -5.67
N THR A 114 -12.88 13.61 -6.24
CA THR A 114 -13.62 12.44 -5.72
C THR A 114 -12.68 11.53 -4.94
N GLY A 115 -13.20 10.53 -4.22
CA GLY A 115 -12.36 9.58 -3.46
C GLY A 115 -11.48 8.66 -4.31
N LYS A 116 -11.69 8.60 -5.64
CA LYS A 116 -10.94 7.70 -6.55
C LYS A 116 -10.10 8.46 -7.58
N MET A 117 -10.52 9.66 -7.96
CA MET A 117 -9.87 10.45 -9.01
C MET A 117 -10.18 11.94 -8.86
N VAL A 118 -9.37 12.76 -9.51
CA VAL A 118 -9.63 14.19 -9.73
C VAL A 118 -9.97 14.40 -11.19
N LEU A 119 -11.16 14.93 -11.47
CA LEU A 119 -11.54 15.38 -12.81
C LEU A 119 -11.02 16.81 -13.02
N VAL A 120 -10.29 17.05 -14.12
CA VAL A 120 -9.83 18.38 -14.53
C VAL A 120 -10.30 18.63 -15.97
N PRO A 121 -11.28 19.53 -16.18
CA PRO A 121 -11.82 19.82 -17.51
C PRO A 121 -10.81 20.51 -18.44
N ASP A 122 -9.91 21.31 -17.87
CA ASP A 122 -8.93 22.07 -18.64
C ASP A 122 -7.78 21.18 -19.14
N SER A 123 -7.93 20.68 -20.37
CA SER A 123 -6.92 19.88 -21.07
C SER A 123 -5.69 20.66 -21.54
N SER A 124 -5.70 21.99 -21.47
CA SER A 124 -4.55 22.82 -21.86
C SER A 124 -3.42 22.79 -20.83
N ILE A 125 -3.74 22.36 -19.60
CA ILE A 125 -2.81 22.24 -18.49
C ILE A 125 -2.03 20.92 -18.63
N PRO A 126 -0.70 20.93 -18.87
CA PRO A 126 0.07 19.70 -18.83
C PRO A 126 0.15 19.20 -17.38
N ILE A 127 -0.35 17.98 -17.14
CA ILE A 127 -0.27 17.25 -15.88
C ILE A 127 0.56 15.99 -16.11
N ALA A 128 1.57 15.77 -15.28
CA ALA A 128 2.47 14.63 -15.38
C ALA A 128 2.42 13.75 -14.11
N PRO A 129 2.77 12.45 -14.22
CA PRO A 129 2.99 11.60 -13.06
C PRO A 129 4.02 12.22 -12.10
N GLY A 130 3.70 12.28 -10.81
CA GLY A 130 4.53 12.86 -9.76
C GLY A 130 4.29 14.34 -9.49
N ASP A 131 3.46 15.03 -10.27
CA ASP A 131 2.93 16.34 -9.89
C ASP A 131 2.03 16.22 -8.64
N ALA A 132 1.72 17.34 -8.00
CA ALA A 132 0.84 17.38 -6.84
C ALA A 132 -0.36 18.29 -7.06
N ILE A 133 -1.52 17.79 -6.68
CA ILE A 133 -2.78 18.54 -6.62
C ILE A 133 -3.00 18.95 -5.17
N LEU A 134 -3.02 20.26 -4.93
CA LEU A 134 -3.28 20.86 -3.63
C LEU A 134 -4.76 21.27 -3.56
N ARG A 135 -5.47 20.69 -2.60
CA ARG A 135 -6.88 20.99 -2.32
C ARG A 135 -7.01 21.65 -0.96
N ARG A 136 -7.64 22.84 -0.91
CA ARG A 136 -7.96 23.51 0.35
C ARG A 136 -9.31 23.03 0.87
N LEU A 137 -9.30 22.36 2.02
CA LEU A 137 -10.53 21.90 2.68
C LEU A 137 -11.24 23.03 3.44
N PRO A 138 -12.55 22.92 3.74
CA PRO A 138 -13.27 23.89 4.56
C PRO A 138 -12.66 24.12 5.95
N SER A 139 -11.91 23.15 6.47
CA SER A 139 -11.16 23.26 7.72
C SER A 139 -9.92 24.15 7.64
N GLY A 140 -9.54 24.62 6.44
CA GLY A 140 -8.30 25.36 6.17
C GLY A 140 -7.07 24.49 5.98
N VAL A 141 -7.19 23.16 6.17
CA VAL A 141 -6.12 22.19 5.88
C VAL A 141 -5.93 22.07 4.37
N ILE A 142 -4.67 22.02 3.94
CA ILE A 142 -4.30 21.74 2.55
C ILE A 142 -4.03 20.25 2.43
N GLU A 143 -4.86 19.56 1.65
CA GLU A 143 -4.64 18.16 1.27
C GLU A 143 -3.74 18.14 0.03
N ARG A 144 -2.63 17.38 0.09
CA ARG A 144 -1.67 17.21 -1.01
C ARG A 144 -1.85 15.82 -1.63
N LEU A 145 -2.29 15.79 -2.87
CA LEU A 145 -2.62 14.60 -3.63
C LEU A 145 -1.58 14.40 -4.73
N MET A 146 -0.81 13.32 -4.67
CA MET A 146 0.24 13.01 -5.64
C MET A 146 -0.38 12.34 -6.86
N VAL A 147 -0.10 12.87 -8.05
CA VAL A 147 -0.58 12.34 -9.32
C VAL A 147 0.13 11.01 -9.63
N SER A 148 -0.62 9.92 -9.70
CA SER A 148 -0.09 8.62 -10.15
C SER A 148 -0.24 8.44 -11.66
N ASP A 149 -1.41 8.75 -12.20
CA ASP A 149 -1.71 8.72 -13.64
C ASP A 149 -2.59 9.94 -14.00
N PRO A 150 -2.15 10.83 -14.90
CA PRO A 150 -2.95 11.95 -15.38
C PRO A 150 -4.25 11.53 -16.08
N GLY A 151 -4.29 10.36 -16.73
CA GLY A 151 -5.52 9.83 -17.32
C GLY A 151 -6.18 10.75 -18.37
N PHE A 152 -5.41 11.33 -19.30
CA PHE A 152 -5.95 12.18 -20.37
C PHE A 152 -6.95 11.43 -21.27
N LYS A 153 -8.10 12.06 -21.52
CA LYS A 153 -9.14 11.59 -22.44
C LYS A 153 -9.31 12.61 -23.57
N ALA A 154 -9.16 12.14 -24.81
CA ALA A 154 -9.51 12.93 -25.98
C ALA A 154 -11.05 13.14 -26.04
N ALA A 155 -11.49 14.18 -26.74
CA ALA A 155 -12.91 14.44 -26.94
C ALA A 155 -13.63 13.21 -27.51
N ASN A 156 -14.82 12.92 -27.01
CA ASN A 156 -15.73 11.91 -27.52
C ASN A 156 -17.17 12.46 -27.52
N GLU A 157 -18.13 11.64 -27.98
CA GLU A 157 -19.55 12.04 -28.06
C GLU A 157 -20.09 12.42 -26.68
N GLY A 158 -20.17 13.74 -26.41
CA GLY A 158 -20.73 14.31 -25.19
C GLY A 158 -19.72 14.86 -24.17
N MET A 159 -18.39 14.65 -24.33
CA MET A 159 -17.39 15.23 -23.41
C MET A 159 -16.21 15.89 -24.16
N PRO A 160 -15.94 17.18 -23.89
CA PRO A 160 -14.67 17.83 -24.20
C PRO A 160 -13.43 17.06 -23.70
N PRO A 161 -12.23 17.28 -24.29
CA PRO A 161 -11.00 16.67 -23.80
C PRO A 161 -10.69 17.12 -22.38
N HIS A 162 -10.34 16.17 -21.52
CA HIS A 162 -10.15 16.40 -20.08
C HIS A 162 -9.19 15.39 -19.45
N TYR A 163 -8.83 15.61 -18.19
CA TYR A 163 -8.05 14.65 -17.40
C TYR A 163 -8.91 13.95 -16.36
N GLN A 164 -8.72 12.63 -16.22
CA GLN A 164 -9.24 11.82 -15.12
C GLN A 164 -8.05 11.34 -14.28
N VAL A 165 -7.60 12.21 -13.38
CA VAL A 165 -6.35 12.03 -12.66
C VAL A 165 -6.51 11.02 -11.53
N SER A 166 -5.78 9.93 -11.59
CA SER A 166 -5.60 9.02 -10.45
C SER A 166 -4.54 9.59 -9.51
N TYR A 167 -4.76 9.43 -8.21
CA TYR A 167 -3.86 10.00 -7.19
C TYR A 167 -3.70 9.08 -5.98
N PHE A 168 -2.68 9.36 -5.19
CA PHE A 168 -2.53 8.86 -3.82
C PHE A 168 -2.24 10.04 -2.88
N ARG A 169 -2.61 9.93 -1.60
CA ARG A 169 -2.30 10.99 -0.64
C ARG A 169 -0.80 11.04 -0.39
N GLU A 170 -0.24 12.23 -0.22
CA GLU A 170 1.16 12.37 0.18
C GLU A 170 1.44 11.55 1.46
N GLY A 171 2.46 10.68 1.41
CA GLY A 171 2.79 9.74 2.48
C GLY A 171 2.04 8.40 2.43
N GLN A 172 0.99 8.25 1.63
CA GLN A 172 0.46 6.93 1.28
C GLN A 172 1.25 6.35 0.11
N GLN A 173 1.65 5.09 0.23
CA GLN A 173 2.28 4.37 -0.88
C GLN A 173 1.23 4.05 -1.96
N PRO A 174 1.53 4.19 -3.26
CA PRO A 174 0.59 3.84 -4.32
C PRO A 174 0.19 2.36 -4.21
N GLU A 175 -1.11 2.06 -4.26
CA GLU A 175 -1.59 0.69 -4.37
C GLU A 175 -0.92 0.00 -5.57
N GLY A 176 -0.31 -1.16 -5.32
CA GLY A 176 0.36 -1.94 -6.36
C GLY A 176 1.87 -1.75 -6.48
N THR A 177 2.49 -0.84 -5.71
CA THR A 177 3.96 -0.87 -5.58
C THR A 177 4.30 -1.99 -4.60
N PRO A 178 4.98 -3.08 -5.00
CA PRO A 178 5.34 -4.14 -4.08
C PRO A 178 6.27 -3.54 -3.03
N GLY A 179 5.78 -3.32 -1.82
CA GLY A 179 6.66 -3.17 -0.68
C GLY A 179 7.48 -4.44 -0.61
N HIS A 180 8.79 -4.35 -0.76
CA HIS A 180 9.66 -5.49 -0.52
C HIS A 180 9.67 -5.74 0.99
N THR A 181 8.85 -6.67 1.46
CA THR A 181 8.92 -7.13 2.85
C THR A 181 10.10 -8.07 2.96
N ILE A 182 11.22 -7.56 3.48
CA ILE A 182 12.41 -8.37 3.75
C ILE A 182 12.32 -8.84 5.20
N HIS A 183 11.94 -10.11 5.38
CA HIS A 183 12.02 -10.77 6.68
C HIS A 183 13.46 -11.19 6.94
N VAL A 184 14.13 -10.51 7.88
CA VAL A 184 15.49 -10.85 8.31
C VAL A 184 15.42 -11.37 9.74
N SER A 185 15.89 -12.59 9.95
CA SER A 185 15.90 -13.25 11.26
C SER A 185 17.22 -13.96 11.49
N GLY A 186 17.58 -14.15 12.76
CA GLY A 186 18.87 -14.72 13.15
C GLY A 186 19.87 -13.65 13.57
N SER A 187 20.90 -14.08 14.29
CA SER A 187 21.96 -13.19 14.75
C SER A 187 22.80 -12.67 13.59
N ASN A 188 23.19 -11.39 13.65
CA ASN A 188 23.84 -10.69 12.53
C ASN A 188 23.00 -10.53 11.25
N ALA A 189 21.68 -10.75 11.32
CA ALA A 189 20.75 -10.40 10.24
C ALA A 189 20.90 -8.91 9.86
N ARG A 190 21.30 -8.61 8.61
CA ARG A 190 21.43 -7.24 8.10
C ARG A 190 20.96 -7.11 6.66
N VAL A 191 20.41 -5.95 6.35
CA VAL A 191 20.05 -5.53 4.99
C VAL A 191 20.79 -4.23 4.72
N ASN A 192 21.73 -4.28 3.78
CA ASN A 192 22.52 -3.13 3.37
C ASN A 192 22.06 -2.70 1.96
N ILE A 193 21.51 -1.49 1.82
CA ILE A 193 21.11 -0.93 0.53
C ILE A 193 22.00 0.27 0.23
N ASN A 194 22.77 0.21 -0.85
CA ASN A 194 23.69 1.27 -1.29
C ASN A 194 24.72 1.72 -0.23
N SER A 195 25.31 0.79 0.53
CA SER A 195 26.30 1.10 1.59
C SER A 195 27.66 0.46 1.35
N ILE A 196 28.74 1.19 1.65
CA ILE A 196 30.10 0.65 1.82
C ILE A 196 30.25 0.34 3.32
N ASP A 197 29.95 -0.91 3.70
CA ASP A 197 29.87 -1.34 5.09
C ASP A 197 31.25 -1.75 5.64
N HIS A 198 31.77 -1.00 6.63
CA HIS A 198 33.01 -1.30 7.36
C HIS A 198 32.75 -1.77 8.80
N SER A 199 31.55 -2.24 9.11
CA SER A 199 31.22 -2.66 10.47
C SER A 199 31.70 -4.09 10.79
N THR A 200 32.25 -4.25 12.00
CA THR A 200 32.49 -5.53 12.67
C THR A 200 31.42 -5.74 13.72
N ASN A 201 30.53 -6.71 13.49
CA ASN A 201 29.47 -7.06 14.44
C ASN A 201 29.89 -8.28 15.27
N VAL A 202 29.86 -8.13 16.60
CA VAL A 202 30.20 -9.20 17.55
C VAL A 202 28.92 -9.59 18.26
N VAL A 203 28.45 -10.82 18.02
CA VAL A 203 27.29 -11.35 18.74
C VAL A 203 27.76 -12.11 19.95
N ASN A 204 27.28 -11.66 21.11
CA ASN A 204 27.56 -12.28 22.39
C ASN A 204 26.54 -13.40 22.66
N PHE A 205 26.94 -14.66 22.53
CA PHE A 205 26.01 -15.81 22.58
C PHE A 205 26.03 -16.61 23.89
N ILE A 206 26.94 -16.28 24.81
CA ILE A 206 27.28 -17.06 26.00
C ILE A 206 27.59 -16.04 27.10
N ALA A 207 27.10 -16.09 28.34
CA ALA A 207 26.09 -16.90 29.02
C ALA A 207 25.81 -16.19 30.35
N GLU A 208 24.60 -16.29 30.87
CA GLU A 208 24.22 -15.85 32.23
C GLU A 208 24.99 -16.59 33.35
N ASN A 209 25.85 -17.56 33.00
CA ASN A 209 26.66 -18.37 33.92
C ASN A 209 28.13 -18.50 33.45
N MET A 210 28.90 -17.42 33.60
CA MET A 210 30.34 -17.37 33.27
C MET A 210 31.18 -18.34 34.12
N ASP A 211 30.84 -18.51 35.41
CA ASP A 211 31.56 -19.40 36.32
C ASP A 211 31.38 -20.88 35.95
N GLY A 212 30.15 -21.26 35.61
CA GLY A 212 29.84 -22.60 35.11
C GLY A 212 30.52 -22.88 33.77
N LEU A 213 30.55 -21.89 32.87
CA LEU A 213 31.26 -22.02 31.60
C LEU A 213 32.78 -22.21 31.80
N ALA A 214 33.40 -21.42 32.67
CA ALA A 214 34.83 -21.53 32.96
C ALA A 214 35.19 -22.93 33.49
N THR A 215 34.35 -23.46 34.38
CA THR A 215 34.51 -24.82 34.95
C THR A 215 34.38 -25.89 33.87
N ASP A 216 33.35 -25.80 33.03
CA ASP A 216 33.10 -26.74 31.94
C ASP A 216 34.21 -26.71 30.87
N LEU A 217 34.70 -25.52 30.52
CA LEU A 217 35.80 -25.37 29.55
C LEU A 217 37.12 -25.91 30.09
N GLU A 218 37.37 -25.81 31.40
CA GLU A 218 38.55 -26.38 32.05
C GLU A 218 38.54 -27.91 31.97
N LEU A 219 37.39 -28.55 32.28
CA LEU A 219 37.20 -29.99 32.14
C LEU A 219 37.34 -30.44 30.68
N LEU A 220 36.73 -29.71 29.76
CA LEU A 220 36.81 -29.99 28.33
C LEU A 220 38.26 -29.93 27.83
N LYS A 221 39.01 -28.89 28.19
CA LYS A 221 40.43 -28.75 27.82
C LYS A 221 41.24 -29.97 28.24
N GLN A 222 41.06 -30.47 29.47
CA GLN A 222 41.76 -31.65 29.96
C GLN A 222 41.42 -32.91 29.13
N ALA A 223 40.14 -33.10 28.81
CA ALA A 223 39.70 -34.22 27.98
C ALA A 223 40.22 -34.13 26.53
N LEU A 224 40.27 -32.93 25.95
CA LEU A 224 40.78 -32.71 24.59
C LEU A 224 42.28 -32.98 24.49
N VAL A 225 43.07 -32.56 25.49
CA VAL A 225 44.52 -32.83 25.53
C VAL A 225 44.80 -34.33 25.47
N ALA A 226 44.01 -35.15 26.15
CA ALA A 226 44.15 -36.61 26.14
C ALA A 226 43.82 -37.25 24.77
N LYS A 227 43.03 -36.56 23.93
CA LYS A 227 42.52 -37.07 22.64
C LYS A 227 43.15 -36.38 21.42
N ALA A 228 44.03 -35.40 21.62
CA ALA A 228 44.62 -34.64 20.53
C ALA A 228 45.70 -35.42 19.77
N THR A 229 45.58 -35.46 18.44
CA THR A 229 46.52 -36.19 17.57
C THR A 229 46.92 -35.40 16.33
N THR A 230 46.25 -34.29 16.02
CA THR A 230 46.52 -33.46 14.84
C THR A 230 46.82 -32.02 15.24
N PRO A 231 47.52 -31.23 14.40
CA PRO A 231 47.73 -29.79 14.64
C PRO A 231 46.43 -29.02 14.90
N GLU A 232 45.36 -29.35 14.20
CA GLU A 232 44.04 -28.73 14.35
C GLU A 232 43.44 -29.00 15.73
N HIS A 233 43.67 -30.19 16.30
CA HIS A 233 43.24 -30.50 17.67
C HIS A 233 43.97 -29.61 18.68
N TYR A 234 45.27 -29.39 18.51
CA TYR A 234 46.04 -28.52 19.40
C TYR A 234 45.65 -27.04 19.27
N MET A 235 45.34 -26.58 18.04
CA MET A 235 44.79 -25.24 17.83
C MET A 235 43.43 -25.06 18.52
N ALA A 236 42.55 -26.06 18.41
CA ALA A 236 41.26 -26.04 19.09
C ALA A 236 41.42 -25.99 20.62
N ILE A 237 42.37 -26.76 21.19
CA ILE A 237 42.70 -26.70 22.62
C ILE A 237 43.15 -25.29 23.03
N GLY A 238 43.99 -24.63 22.22
CA GLY A 238 44.42 -23.25 22.47
C GLY A 238 43.25 -22.27 22.49
N ASN A 239 42.28 -22.44 21.59
CA ASN A 239 41.07 -21.64 21.55
C ASN A 239 40.14 -21.92 22.74
N ILE A 240 39.97 -23.18 23.16
CA ILE A 240 39.22 -23.54 24.38
C ILE A 240 39.88 -22.93 25.63
N ALA A 241 41.21 -22.99 25.74
CA ALA A 241 41.94 -22.36 26.85
C ALA A 241 41.80 -20.83 26.86
N SER A 242 41.75 -20.21 25.68
CA SER A 242 41.51 -18.77 25.53
C SER A 242 40.08 -18.41 25.96
N ALA A 243 39.08 -19.22 25.58
CA ALA A 243 37.70 -19.06 26.01
C ALA A 243 37.55 -19.26 27.53
N GLU A 244 38.22 -20.25 28.12
CA GLU A 244 38.26 -20.50 29.56
C GLU A 244 38.79 -19.26 30.32
N THR A 245 39.92 -18.71 29.86
CA THR A 245 40.54 -17.53 30.48
C THR A 245 39.62 -16.31 30.38
N ALA A 246 38.98 -16.11 29.23
CA ALA A 246 38.02 -15.03 29.03
C ALA A 246 36.77 -15.20 29.91
N ALA A 247 36.27 -16.43 30.07
CA ALA A 247 35.13 -16.74 30.94
C ALA A 247 35.45 -16.43 32.41
N LYS A 248 36.64 -16.83 32.89
CA LYS A 248 37.14 -16.50 34.24
C LYS A 248 37.26 -14.97 34.47
N ALA A 249 37.49 -14.21 33.40
CA ALA A 249 37.58 -12.75 33.44
C ALA A 249 36.22 -12.05 33.22
N GLY A 250 35.13 -12.78 32.96
CA GLY A 250 33.84 -12.22 32.58
C GLY A 250 33.83 -11.51 31.21
N ASP A 251 34.87 -11.72 30.38
CA ASP A 251 35.04 -11.06 29.09
C ASP A 251 34.26 -11.80 27.99
N THR A 252 32.96 -11.53 27.98
CA THR A 252 32.00 -12.16 27.08
C THR A 252 32.39 -12.03 25.58
N PRO A 253 32.82 -10.86 25.07
CA PRO A 253 33.31 -10.75 23.69
C PRO A 253 34.49 -11.70 23.38
N LYS A 254 35.47 -11.81 24.27
CA LYS A 254 36.62 -12.71 24.06
C LYS A 254 36.24 -14.19 24.12
N VAL A 255 35.27 -14.57 24.95
CA VAL A 255 34.72 -15.94 24.95
C VAL A 255 34.16 -16.27 23.55
N ASN A 256 33.32 -15.41 23.01
CA ASN A 256 32.70 -15.65 21.70
C ASN A 256 33.73 -15.66 20.56
N GLN A 257 34.71 -14.76 20.61
CA GLN A 257 35.82 -14.73 19.65
C GLN A 257 36.60 -16.05 19.66
N ALA A 258 36.98 -16.53 20.85
CA ALA A 258 37.77 -17.74 21.01
C ALA A 258 37.00 -18.99 20.54
N LEU A 259 35.71 -19.11 20.88
CA LEU A 259 34.89 -20.24 20.46
C LEU A 259 34.57 -20.21 18.95
N SER A 260 34.38 -19.03 18.36
CA SER A 260 34.18 -18.90 16.91
C SER A 260 35.44 -19.25 16.11
N ALA A 261 36.62 -19.13 16.72
CA ALA A 261 37.90 -19.48 16.09
C ALA A 261 38.18 -20.99 16.02
N LEU A 262 37.30 -21.85 16.57
CA LEU A 262 37.47 -23.30 16.56
C LEU A 262 37.43 -23.93 15.15
N GLY A 263 36.80 -23.26 14.17
CA GLY A 263 36.76 -23.72 12.77
C GLY A 263 36.27 -25.17 12.63
N ALA A 264 36.91 -25.94 11.75
CA ALA A 264 36.54 -27.33 11.49
C ALA A 264 36.66 -28.26 12.72
N ALA A 265 37.56 -27.94 13.66
CA ALA A 265 37.75 -28.70 14.89
C ALA A 265 36.69 -28.40 15.97
N GLY A 266 35.79 -27.43 15.73
CA GLY A 266 34.68 -27.11 16.63
C GLY A 266 33.69 -28.26 16.81
N LYS A 267 33.42 -29.03 15.75
CA LYS A 267 32.56 -30.23 15.85
C LYS A 267 33.19 -31.30 16.75
N TRP A 268 34.50 -31.51 16.62
CA TRP A 268 35.25 -32.45 17.46
C TRP A 268 35.21 -32.04 18.94
N ALA A 269 35.47 -30.76 19.24
CA ALA A 269 35.38 -30.23 20.60
C ALA A 269 33.97 -30.39 21.20
N PHE A 270 32.92 -30.15 20.39
CA PHE A 270 31.54 -30.34 20.79
C PHE A 270 31.18 -31.80 21.08
N ASP A 271 31.62 -32.74 20.25
CA ASP A 271 31.36 -34.16 20.45
C ASP A 271 32.04 -34.68 21.74
N VAL A 272 33.27 -34.23 22.01
CA VAL A 272 33.97 -34.54 23.28
C VAL A 272 33.26 -33.90 24.48
N ALA A 273 32.78 -32.66 24.35
CA ALA A 273 32.02 -31.97 25.41
C ALA A 273 30.74 -32.72 25.80
N LYS A 274 30.04 -33.31 24.83
CA LYS A 274 28.88 -34.18 25.08
C LYS A 274 29.27 -35.46 25.80
N GLU A 275 30.37 -36.08 25.40
CA GLU A 275 30.83 -37.35 25.97
C GLU A 275 31.19 -37.22 27.46
N ILE A 276 31.82 -36.10 27.85
CA ILE A 276 32.24 -35.86 29.24
C ILE A 276 31.16 -35.20 30.11
N GLY A 277 30.04 -34.79 29.51
CA GLY A 277 28.88 -34.25 30.23
C GLY A 277 29.08 -32.84 30.80
N VAL A 278 29.59 -31.90 29.99
CA VAL A 278 29.76 -30.48 30.38
C VAL A 278 28.65 -29.59 29.74
N PRO A 279 27.47 -29.46 30.36
CA PRO A 279 26.27 -28.94 29.69
C PRO A 279 26.38 -27.46 29.26
N VAL A 280 27.10 -26.62 30.01
CA VAL A 280 27.27 -25.20 29.69
C VAL A 280 28.23 -25.04 28.51
N ALA A 281 29.33 -25.80 28.48
CA ALA A 281 30.22 -25.82 27.32
C ALA A 281 29.55 -26.44 26.09
N VAL A 282 28.70 -27.46 26.25
CA VAL A 282 27.94 -28.06 25.12
C VAL A 282 27.04 -27.03 24.45
N GLU A 283 26.25 -26.27 25.23
CA GLU A 283 25.37 -25.23 24.67
C GLU A 283 26.17 -24.08 24.04
N ALA A 284 27.27 -23.67 24.68
CA ALA A 284 28.18 -22.66 24.15
C ALA A 284 28.79 -23.07 22.80
N LEU A 285 29.33 -24.29 22.73
CA LEU A 285 29.94 -24.83 21.53
C LEU A 285 28.92 -25.04 20.42
N LYS A 286 27.73 -25.58 20.75
CA LYS A 286 26.62 -25.76 19.81
C LYS A 286 26.32 -24.47 19.05
N LYS A 287 26.17 -23.37 19.78
CA LYS A 287 25.93 -22.04 19.19
C LYS A 287 27.12 -21.54 18.37
N ALA A 288 28.34 -21.66 18.90
CA ALA A 288 29.55 -21.16 18.24
C ALA A 288 29.85 -21.87 16.91
N VAL A 289 29.50 -23.16 16.79
CA VAL A 289 29.77 -23.99 15.61
C VAL A 289 28.56 -24.15 14.69
N GLY A 290 27.41 -23.57 15.03
CA GLY A 290 26.19 -23.57 14.22
C GLY A 290 25.46 -24.91 14.14
N LEU A 291 25.41 -25.68 15.24
CA LEU A 291 24.75 -27.00 15.36
C LEU A 291 23.49 -26.99 16.21
#